data_AF-A0A919ZQL9-F1
#
_entry.id   AF-A0A919ZQL9-F1
#
_cell.length_a   1.000
_cell.length_b   1.000
_cell.length_c   1.000
_cell.angle_alpha   90.00
_cell.angle_beta   90.00
_cell.angle_gamma   90.00
#
_symmetry.space_group_name_H-M   'P 1'
#
loop_
_entity.id
_entity.type
_entity.pdbx_description
1 polymer ?
#
loop_
_entity_poly.entity_id
_entity_poly.type
_entity_poly.pdbx_seq_one_letter_code
_entity_poly.pdbx_strand_id
1 'polypeptide(L)' 'MRPLQISAETAVTLSKKLGVPIEHLMHMPQHILMQKLAELAKEESTPAADDSDVSTDQDKDNRL' A
#
# COMPACT_ATOMS: atom_id res chain seq x y z
N MET A 1 -9.14 8.14 -17.89
CA MET A 1 -8.11 7.61 -16.97
C MET A 1 -7.23 6.66 -17.76
N ARG A 2 -5.94 6.97 -17.94
CA ARG A 2 -5.00 6.06 -18.59
C ARG A 2 -4.73 4.91 -17.60
N PRO A 3 -4.91 3.64 -17.98
CA PRO A 3 -4.66 2.53 -17.06
C PRO A 3 -3.20 2.57 -16.60
N LEU A 4 -2.99 2.34 -15.30
CA LEU A 4 -1.66 2.26 -14.70
C LEU A 4 -0.85 1.18 -15.43
N GLN A 5 0.22 1.62 -16.10
CA GLN A 5 1.13 0.75 -16.84
C GLN A 5 2.18 0.17 -15.89
N ILE A 6 1.74 -0.44 -14.79
CA ILE A 6 2.63 -1.10 -13.84
C ILE A 6 2.61 -2.60 -14.09
N SER A 7 3.78 -3.21 -14.19
CA SER A 7 3.87 -4.67 -14.26
C SER A 7 3.52 -5.28 -12.90
N ALA A 8 3.06 -6.54 -12.89
CA ALA A 8 2.79 -7.26 -11.65
C ALA A 8 4.01 -7.31 -10.72
N GLU A 9 5.21 -7.48 -11.29
CA GLU A 9 6.47 -7.47 -10.55
C GLU A 9 6.75 -6.11 -9.87
N THR A 10 6.46 -5.02 -10.57
CA THR A 10 6.61 -3.65 -10.03
C THR A 10 5.59 -3.42 -8.92
N ALA A 11 4.35 -3.86 -9.09
CA ALA A 11 3.31 -3.75 -8.09
C ALA A 11 3.67 -4.50 -6.80
N VAL A 12 4.19 -5.73 -6.90
CA VAL A 12 4.67 -6.51 -5.74
C VAL A 12 5.81 -5.77 -5.03
N THR A 13 6.77 -5.24 -5.77
CA THR A 13 7.92 -4.53 -5.18
C THR A 13 7.48 -3.24 -4.48
N LEU A 14 6.59 -2.48 -5.11
CA LEU A 14 6.04 -1.25 -4.54
C LEU A 14 5.18 -1.52 -3.31
N SER A 15 4.34 -2.57 -3.32
CA SER A 15 3.51 -2.96 -2.17
C SER A 15 4.35 -3.20 -0.91
N LYS A 16 5.49 -3.90 -1.08
CA LYS A 16 6.44 -4.20 0.00
C LYS A 16 7.16 -2.95 0.50
N LYS A 17 7.59 -2.07 -0.41
CA LYS A 17 8.29 -0.83 -0.06
C LYS A 17 7.38 0.18 0.62
N LEU A 18 6.13 0.26 0.19
CA LEU A 18 5.14 1.21 0.68
C LEU A 18 4.34 0.68 1.88
N GLY A 19 4.46 -0.60 2.22
CA GLY A 19 3.63 -1.25 3.25
C GLY A 19 2.14 -1.33 2.88
N VAL A 20 1.80 -1.21 1.59
CA VAL A 20 0.40 -1.16 1.13
C VAL A 20 0.04 -2.46 0.40
N PRO A 21 -1.14 -3.07 0.62
CA PRO A 21 -1.58 -4.26 -0.10
C PRO A 21 -1.61 -4.08 -1.63
N ILE A 22 -1.27 -5.13 -2.36
CA ILE A 22 -1.17 -5.09 -3.83
C ILE A 22 -2.52 -4.83 -4.50
N GLU A 23 -3.61 -5.33 -3.91
CA GLU A 23 -4.98 -5.09 -4.36
C GLU A 23 -5.29 -3.60 -4.32
N HIS A 24 -4.88 -2.92 -3.25
CA HIS A 24 -5.06 -1.49 -3.09
C HIS A 24 -4.23 -0.71 -4.11
N LEU A 25 -2.99 -1.16 -4.36
CA LEU A 25 -2.06 -0.55 -5.30
C LEU A 25 -2.57 -0.62 -6.76
N MET A 26 -3.23 -1.72 -7.14
CA MET A 26 -3.83 -1.91 -8.47
C MET A 26 -5.05 -1.01 -8.74
N HIS A 27 -5.79 -0.61 -7.70
CA HIS A 27 -6.94 0.29 -7.80
C HIS A 27 -6.59 1.74 -7.46
N MET A 28 -5.35 1.98 -7.00
CA MET A 28 -4.91 3.28 -6.54
C MET A 28 -4.81 4.28 -7.71
N PRO A 29 -5.33 5.51 -7.58
CA PRO A 29 -5.11 6.54 -8.58
C PRO A 29 -3.62 6.91 -8.70
N GLN A 30 -3.16 7.19 -9.93
CA GLN A 30 -1.75 7.50 -10.21
C GLN A 30 -1.18 8.64 -9.36
N HIS A 31 -1.95 9.69 -9.08
CA HIS A 31 -1.47 10.83 -8.30
C HIS A 31 -1.24 10.48 -6.81
N ILE A 32 -2.00 9.54 -6.26
CA ILE A 32 -1.82 9.05 -4.88
C ILE A 32 -0.53 8.23 -4.78
N LEU A 33 -0.25 7.39 -5.78
CA LEU A 33 1.02 6.67 -5.86
C LEU A 33 2.21 7.62 -5.91
N MET A 34 2.10 8.71 -6.66
CA MET A 34 3.17 9.72 -6.73
C MET A 34 3.39 10.43 -5.39
N GLN A 35 2.32 10.71 -4.63
CA GLN A 35 2.42 11.28 -3.29
C GLN A 35 3.15 10.33 -2.33
N LYS A 36 2.73 9.06 -2.28
CA LYS A 36 3.36 8.04 -1.43
C LYS A 36 4.83 7.77 -1.80
N LEU A 37 5.15 7.76 -3.10
CA LEU A 37 6.54 7.66 -3.55
C LEU A 37 7.39 8.88 -3.13
N ALA A 38 6.81 10.08 -3.18
CA ALA A 38 7.47 11.29 -2.71
C ALA A 38 7.62 11.33 -1.18
N GLU A 39 6.69 10.74 -0.43
CA GLU A 39 6.80 10.52 1.02
C GLU A 39 7.92 9.52 1.33
N LEU A 40 7.94 8.36 0.67
CA LEU A 40 8.97 7.34 0.84
C LEU A 40 10.38 7.86 0.51
N ALA A 41 10.53 8.66 -0.55
CA ALA A 41 11.82 9.28 -0.90
C ALA A 41 12.31 10.30 0.15
N LYS A 42 11.40 10.92 0.90
CA LYS A 42 11.75 11.79 2.03
C LYS A 42 12.09 10.97 3.27
N GLU A 43 11.35 9.89 3.51
CA GLU A 43 11.56 8.97 4.63
C GLU A 43 12.82 8.11 4.50
N GLU A 44 13.32 7.81 3.30
CA GLU A 44 14.65 7.20 3.14
C GLU A 44 15.79 8.07 3.73
N SER A 45 15.52 9.33 4.06
CA SER A 45 16.44 10.20 4.81
C SER A 45 16.31 10.06 6.35
N THR A 46 15.34 9.31 6.87
CA THR A 46 15.06 9.10 8.31
C THR A 46 14.50 7.69 8.59
N PRO A 47 15.21 6.79 9.31
CA PRO A 47 14.76 5.41 9.47
C PRO A 47 13.74 5.30 10.61
N ALA A 48 12.44 5.07 10.32
CA ALA A 48 11.52 4.44 11.29
C ALA A 48 10.13 4.09 10.70
N ALA A 49 9.73 2.84 10.97
CA ALA A 49 8.39 2.32 11.33
C ALA A 49 7.22 2.55 10.34
N ASP A 50 6.75 1.50 9.65
CA ASP A 50 5.72 0.56 10.12
C ASP A 50 4.30 1.17 10.13
N ASP A 51 3.43 0.70 9.23
CA ASP A 51 1.98 0.81 9.43
C ASP A 51 1.27 -0.45 8.90
N SER A 52 1.10 -1.40 9.83
CA SER A 52 -0.21 -1.91 10.21
C SER A 52 -1.10 -2.50 9.13
N ASP A 53 -0.93 -3.80 8.93
CA ASP A 53 -1.98 -4.77 8.63
C ASP A 53 -3.31 -4.46 9.36
N VAL A 54 -4.30 -3.96 8.63
CA VAL A 54 -5.72 -3.95 9.06
C VAL A 54 -6.45 -5.07 8.33
N SER A 55 -6.13 -6.30 8.72
CA SER A 55 -7.06 -7.42 8.59
C SER A 55 -8.00 -7.36 9.79
N THR A 56 -9.12 -6.65 9.65
CA THR A 56 -10.22 -6.76 10.63
C THR A 56 -10.96 -8.07 10.35
N ASP A 57 -10.50 -9.16 10.95
CA ASP A 57 -11.35 -10.33 11.20
C ASP A 57 -12.38 -9.94 12.26
N GLN A 58 -13.59 -9.61 11.81
CA GLN A 58 -14.77 -9.56 12.69
C GLN A 58 -15.23 -10.99 12.97
N ASP A 59 -14.64 -11.62 13.97
CA ASP A 59 -15.17 -12.84 14.59
C ASP A 59 -15.57 -12.53 16.05
N LYS A 60 -16.67 -11.78 16.19
CA LYS A 60 -17.44 -11.68 17.43
C LYS A 60 -18.91 -11.62 17.05
N ASP A 61 -19.75 -12.28 17.85
CA ASP A 61 -21.21 -12.47 17.69
C ASP A 61 -21.53 -13.80 16.96
N ASN A 62 -21.73 -14.92 17.64
CA ASN A 62 -22.83 -15.11 18.59
C ASN A 62 -22.66 -16.42 19.37
N ARG A 63 -22.41 -16.32 20.68
CA ARG A 63 -22.51 -17.44 21.63
C ARG A 63 -23.39 -16.98 22.79
N LEU A 64 -24.70 -17.22 22.67
CA LEU A 64 -25.67 -17.34 23.78
C LEU A 64 -26.50 -18.59 23.55
#